data_AF-M5BV01-F1
#
_entry.id   AF-M5BV01-F1
#
_cell.length_a   1.000
_cell.length_b   1.000
_cell.length_c   1.000
_cell.angle_alpha   90.00
_cell.angle_beta   90.00
_cell.angle_gamma   90.00
#
_symmetry.space_group_name_H-M   'P 1'
#
loop_
_entity.id
_entity.type
_entity.pdbx_description
1 polymer ?
#
loop_
_entity_poly.entity_id
_entity_poly.type
_entity_poly.pdbx_seq_one_letter_code
_entity_poly.pdbx_strand_id
1 'polypeptide(L)'
;MDVLDKALVIIKPKGSLHRRVDIVFAPYTVYWTAVVGWTGSKQFGRDLRIHAKQQGLKFDSSGITHLRDSRPIVAYSEEEVFSKLNLNYVEPEFRNADI
;
A
#
# COMPACT_ATOMS: atom_id res chain seq x y z
N MET A 1 -8.86 -6.24 -4.63
CA MET A 1 -9.82 -5.20 -4.21
C MET A 1 -9.32 -4.71 -2.86
N ASP A 2 -9.23 -3.41 -2.65
CA ASP A 2 -8.82 -2.91 -1.33
C ASP A 2 -9.96 -3.20 -0.35
N VAL A 3 -9.65 -3.95 0.71
CA VAL A 3 -10.63 -4.48 1.67
C VAL A 3 -10.63 -3.69 2.98
N LEU A 4 -9.74 -2.71 3.11
CA LEU A 4 -9.65 -1.90 4.32
C LEU A 4 -10.88 -0.99 4.44
N ASP A 5 -11.33 -0.75 5.65
CA ASP A 5 -12.40 0.22 5.92
C ASP A 5 -11.93 1.62 5.57
N LYS A 6 -12.83 2.42 4.96
CA LYS A 6 -12.52 3.75 4.47
C LYS A 6 -13.67 4.72 4.68
N ALA A 7 -13.33 5.96 4.99
CA ALA A 7 -14.24 7.09 4.91
C ALA A 7 -13.73 8.05 3.83
N LEU A 8 -14.50 8.19 2.74
CA LEU A 8 -14.23 9.15 1.67
C LEU A 8 -15.11 10.37 1.92
N VAL A 9 -14.51 11.46 2.38
CA VAL A 9 -15.25 12.61 2.90
C VAL A 9 -14.84 13.90 2.21
N ILE A 10 -15.70 14.90 2.31
CA ILE A 10 -15.37 16.28 1.98
C ILE A 10 -15.37 17.07 3.28
N ILE A 11 -14.22 17.65 3.64
CA ILE A 11 -14.10 18.52 4.81
C ILE A 11 -14.12 19.99 4.36
N LYS A 12 -14.71 20.85 5.19
CA LYS A 12 -14.71 22.30 5.01
C LYS A 12 -14.16 22.98 6.27
N PRO A 13 -12.84 23.18 6.38
CA PRO A 13 -12.27 23.98 7.45
C PRO A 13 -12.82 25.42 7.36
N LYS A 14 -13.01 26.08 8.51
CA LYS A 14 -13.59 27.42 8.58
C LYS A 14 -12.77 28.41 7.75
N GLY A 15 -13.45 29.20 6.91
CA GLY A 15 -12.81 30.19 6.04
C GLY A 15 -12.00 29.63 4.87
N SER A 16 -12.10 28.33 4.57
CA SER A 16 -11.35 27.69 3.50
C SER A 16 -12.24 26.96 2.49
N LEU A 17 -11.66 26.60 1.35
CA LEU A 17 -12.30 25.79 0.33
C LEU A 17 -12.51 24.35 0.82
N HIS A 18 -13.53 23.69 0.28
CA HIS A 18 -13.75 22.26 0.49
C HIS A 18 -12.53 21.46 0.02
N ARG A 19 -12.24 20.35 0.71
CA ARG A 19 -11.18 19.41 0.39
C ARG A 19 -11.73 17.99 0.46
N ARG A 20 -11.46 17.18 -0.56
CA ARG A 20 -11.66 15.73 -0.46
C ARG A 20 -10.56 15.16 0.44
N VAL A 21 -10.94 14.32 1.39
CA VAL A 21 -10.04 13.60 2.29
C VAL A 21 -10.47 12.14 2.32
N ASP A 22 -9.49 11.26 2.13
CA ASP A 22 -9.68 9.83 2.22
C ASP A 22 -9.03 9.35 3.53
N ILE A 23 -9.82 8.76 4.42
CA ILE A 23 -9.35 8.19 5.69
C ILE A 23 -9.41 6.68 5.55
N VAL A 24 -8.29 6.00 5.77
CA VAL A 24 -8.18 4.54 5.65
C VAL A 24 -7.84 3.95 7.00
N PHE A 25 -8.59 2.94 7.43
CA PHE A 25 -8.36 2.22 8.67
C PHE A 25 -7.66 0.89 8.36
N ALA A 26 -6.42 0.75 8.84
CA ALA A 26 -5.63 -0.46 8.65
C ALA A 26 -5.35 -1.14 9.99
N PRO A 27 -5.64 -2.45 10.13
CA PRO A 27 -5.13 -3.24 11.25
C PRO A 27 -3.60 -3.16 11.33
N TYR A 28 -3.05 -3.23 12.53
CA TYR A 28 -1.61 -3.13 12.76
C TYR A 28 -0.79 -4.13 11.93
N THR A 29 -1.33 -5.34 11.72
CA THR A 29 -0.69 -6.42 10.96
C THR A 29 -0.47 -6.12 9.48
N VAL A 30 -1.21 -5.14 8.92
CA VAL A 30 -1.18 -4.78 7.49
C VAL A 30 -0.92 -3.30 7.29
N TYR A 31 -0.58 -2.59 8.36
CA TYR A 31 -0.38 -1.15 8.35
C TYR A 31 0.70 -0.74 7.34
N TRP A 32 1.85 -1.40 7.35
CA TRP A 32 2.95 -1.06 6.46
C TRP A 32 2.69 -1.39 4.99
N THR A 33 1.94 -2.46 4.70
CA THR A 33 1.48 -2.74 3.33
C THR A 33 0.43 -1.72 2.89
N ALA A 34 -0.41 -1.23 3.80
CA ALA A 34 -1.36 -0.16 3.52
C ALA A 34 -0.64 1.15 3.20
N VAL A 35 0.39 1.52 3.97
CA VAL A 35 1.25 2.68 3.70
C VAL A 35 1.82 2.59 2.29
N VAL A 36 2.54 1.51 1.95
CA VAL A 36 3.10 1.34 0.59
C VAL A 36 2.02 1.42 -0.49
N GLY A 37 0.89 0.76 -0.29
CA GLY A 37 -0.20 0.71 -1.26
C GLY A 37 -0.91 2.05 -1.49
N TRP A 38 -1.02 2.90 -0.46
CA TRP A 38 -1.72 4.19 -0.50
C TRP A 38 -0.80 5.38 -0.81
N THR A 39 0.52 5.25 -0.60
CA THR A 39 1.52 6.23 -1.03
C THR A 39 1.60 6.32 -2.55
N GLY A 40 1.45 5.19 -3.26
CA GLY A 40 1.52 5.14 -4.71
C GLY A 40 2.95 5.29 -5.26
N SER A 41 3.13 5.65 -6.54
CA SER A 41 2.10 5.99 -7.55
C SER A 41 1.26 4.80 -8.02
N LYS A 42 0.28 5.02 -8.92
CA LYS A 42 -0.61 3.96 -9.42
C LYS A 42 0.18 2.91 -10.21
N GLN A 43 1.07 3.35 -11.10
CA GLN A 43 1.95 2.51 -11.91
C GLN A 43 2.98 1.81 -11.04
N PHE A 44 3.59 2.51 -10.08
CA PHE A 44 4.49 1.88 -9.10
C PHE A 44 3.80 0.73 -8.35
N GLY A 45 2.61 0.99 -7.79
CA GLY A 45 1.83 -0.04 -7.11
C GLY A 45 1.33 -1.16 -8.03
N ARG A 46 1.16 -0.91 -9.34
CA ARG A 46 0.85 -1.94 -10.34
C ARG A 46 2.06 -2.86 -10.55
N ASP A 47 3.22 -2.27 -10.78
CA ASP A 47 4.44 -3.02 -11.08
C ASP A 47 4.92 -3.79 -9.85
N LEU A 48 4.78 -3.22 -8.65
CA LEU A 48 5.04 -3.93 -7.39
C LEU A 48 4.16 -5.18 -7.23
N ARG A 49 2.88 -5.10 -7.62
CA ARG A 49 1.96 -6.26 -7.61
C ARG A 49 2.35 -7.33 -8.62
N ILE A 50 2.78 -6.92 -9.80
CA ILE A 50 3.26 -7.85 -10.84
C ILE A 50 4.53 -8.54 -10.37
N HIS A 51 5.49 -7.79 -9.82
CA HIS A 51 6.73 -8.33 -9.26
C HIS A 51 6.45 -9.32 -8.13
N ALA A 52 5.63 -8.95 -7.14
CA ALA A 52 5.26 -9.84 -6.05
C ALA A 52 4.69 -11.17 -6.58
N LYS A 53 3.83 -11.10 -7.60
CA LYS A 53 3.25 -12.29 -8.25
C LYS A 53 4.31 -13.18 -8.89
N GLN A 54 5.33 -12.60 -9.52
CA GLN A 54 6.46 -13.34 -10.08
C GLN A 54 7.31 -14.03 -8.98
N GLN A 55 7.34 -13.47 -7.77
CA GLN A 55 7.98 -14.06 -6.60
C GLN A 55 7.10 -15.10 -5.87
N GLY A 56 5.94 -15.47 -6.42
CA GLY A 56 5.02 -16.41 -5.76
C GLY A 56 4.26 -15.79 -4.58
N LEU A 57 4.21 -14.46 -4.50
CA LEU A 57 3.53 -13.70 -3.46
C LEU A 57 2.36 -12.89 -4.05
N LYS A 58 1.39 -12.59 -3.21
CA LYS A 58 0.36 -11.59 -3.48
C LYS A 58 0.64 -10.40 -2.59
N PHE A 59 0.72 -9.22 -3.18
CA PHE A 59 0.82 -7.96 -2.46
C PHE A 59 -0.42 -7.12 -2.76
N ASP A 60 -1.00 -6.50 -1.74
CA ASP A 60 -1.95 -5.41 -1.86
C ASP A 60 -1.92 -4.53 -0.59
N SER A 61 -2.73 -3.46 -0.55
CA SER A 61 -2.82 -2.59 0.64
C SER A 61 -3.32 -3.31 1.89
N SER A 62 -3.92 -4.50 1.76
CA SER A 62 -4.39 -5.32 2.87
C SER A 62 -3.43 -6.45 3.27
N GLY A 63 -2.22 -6.52 2.70
CA GLY A 63 -1.19 -7.43 3.18
C GLY A 63 -0.33 -8.07 2.10
N ILE A 64 0.60 -8.91 2.56
CA ILE A 64 1.36 -9.86 1.73
C ILE A 64 0.92 -11.27 2.10
N THR A 65 0.64 -12.11 1.10
CA THR A 65 0.36 -13.54 1.30
C THR A 65 1.11 -14.40 0.30
N HIS A 66 1.49 -15.61 0.68
CA HIS A 66 1.97 -16.60 -0.29
C HIS A 66 0.85 -17.03 -1.24
N LEU A 67 1.14 -17.17 -2.53
CA LEU A 67 0.15 -17.61 -3.52
C LEU A 67 -0.22 -19.09 -3.40
N ARG A 68 0.67 -19.91 -2.82
CA ARG A 68 0.49 -21.38 -2.76
C ARG A 68 -0.45 -21.82 -1.64
N ASP A 69 -0.30 -21.23 -0.45
CA ASP A 69 -0.97 -21.64 0.78
C ASP A 69 -1.77 -20.51 1.45
N SER A 70 -1.80 -19.31 0.85
CA SER A 70 -2.44 -18.11 1.39
C SER A 70 -1.93 -17.68 2.77
N ARG A 71 -0.74 -18.14 3.18
CA ARG A 71 -0.18 -17.78 4.48
C ARG A 71 0.21 -16.30 4.50
N PRO A 72 -0.21 -15.51 5.51
CA PRO A 72 0.13 -14.11 5.60
C PRO A 72 1.58 -13.89 6.01
N ILE A 73 2.18 -12.83 5.46
CA ILE A 73 3.50 -12.33 5.81
C ILE A 73 3.30 -10.92 6.37
N VAL A 74 3.64 -10.76 7.65
CA VAL A 74 3.58 -9.46 8.34
C VAL A 74 4.90 -8.73 8.13
N ALA A 75 4.81 -7.42 7.92
CA ALA A 75 5.94 -6.50 7.90
C ALA A 75 5.75 -5.44 8.99
N TYR A 76 6.84 -5.01 9.62
CA TYR A 76 6.87 -4.07 10.74
C TYR A 76 7.51 -2.73 10.40
N SER A 77 7.94 -2.55 9.15
CA SER A 77 8.36 -1.27 8.59
C SER A 77 8.08 -1.24 7.08
N GLU A 78 8.24 -0.08 6.47
CA GLU A 78 8.11 0.04 5.02
C GLU A 78 9.25 -0.70 4.30
N GLU A 79 10.48 -0.58 4.78
CA GLU A 79 11.66 -1.27 4.28
C GLU A 79 11.49 -2.80 4.35
N GLU A 80 10.85 -3.30 5.42
CA GLU A 80 10.57 -4.73 5.52
C GLU A 80 9.59 -5.20 4.44
N VAL A 81 8.59 -4.38 4.04
CA VAL A 81 7.70 -4.72 2.92
C VAL A 81 8.52 -4.99 1.65
N PHE A 82 9.46 -4.10 1.32
CA PHE A 82 10.34 -4.27 0.17
C PHE A 82 11.26 -5.48 0.31
N SER A 83 11.83 -5.69 1.49
CA SER A 83 12.69 -6.84 1.78
C SER A 83 11.94 -8.18 1.61
N LYS A 84 10.70 -8.30 2.07
CA LYS A 84 9.87 -9.51 1.86
C LYS A 84 9.54 -9.75 0.38
N LEU A 85 9.52 -8.69 -0.43
CA LEU A 85 9.36 -8.76 -1.87
C LEU A 85 10.69 -8.94 -2.63
N ASN A 86 11.81 -9.11 -1.89
CA ASN A 86 13.16 -9.22 -2.43
C ASN A 86 13.56 -8.01 -3.31
N LEU A 87 13.23 -6.81 -2.84
CA LEU A 87 13.54 -5.54 -3.45
C LEU A 87 14.35 -4.66 -2.50
N ASN A 88 15.18 -3.80 -3.06
CA ASN A 88 15.75 -2.68 -2.31
C ASN A 88 14.64 -1.68 -1.97
N TYR A 89 14.74 -1.05 -0.80
CA TYR A 89 13.83 0.01 -0.42
C TYR A 89 13.94 1.19 -1.40
N VAL A 90 12.78 1.76 -1.74
CA VAL A 90 12.67 2.94 -2.59
C VAL A 90 11.96 4.01 -1.79
N GLU A 91 12.60 5.14 -1.56
CA GLU A 91 11.99 6.28 -0.85
C GLU A 91 10.71 6.75 -1.57
N PRO A 92 9.68 7.24 -0.85
CA PRO A 92 8.42 7.69 -1.42
C PRO A 92 8.56 8.67 -2.61
N GLU A 93 9.54 9.58 -2.54
CA GLU A 93 9.81 10.59 -3.56
C GLU A 93 10.25 9.98 -4.91
N PHE A 94 10.79 8.76 -4.89
CA PHE A 94 11.22 8.04 -6.08
C PHE A 94 10.18 7.07 -6.63
N ARG A 95 8.95 7.07 -6.10
CA ARG A 95 7.86 6.17 -6.54
C ARG A 95 6.89 6.81 -7.55
N ASN A 96 7.27 7.95 -8.13
CA ASN A 96 6.46 8.73 -9.07
C ASN A 96 6.53 8.18 -10.50
N ALA A 97 6.03 6.96 -10.71
CA ALA A 97 6.11 6.25 -12.00
C ALA A 97 4.95 6.53 -12.98
N ASP A 98 4.07 7.48 -12.65
CA ASP A 98 2.89 7.84 -13.46
C ASP A 98 3.15 9.02 -14.42
N ILE A 99 4.39 9.55 -14.42
CA ILE A 99 4.81 10.72 -15.20
C ILE A 99 5.16 10.33 -16.64
#